data_AF-A0AA38M4N4-F1
#
_entry.id   AF-A0AA38M4N4-F1
#
_cell.length_a   1.000
_cell.length_b   1.000
_cell.length_c   1.000
_cell.angle_alpha   90.00
_cell.angle_beta   90.00
_cell.angle_gamma   90.00
#
_symmetry.space_group_name_H-M   'P 1'
#
loop_
_entity.id
_entity.type
_entity.pdbx_description
1 polymer ?
#
loop_
_entity_poly.entity_id
_entity_poly.type
_entity_poly.pdbx_seq_one_letter_code
_entity_poly.pdbx_strand_id
1 'polypeptide(L)'
;MEEVAEVDVEDVENEKSQSTETLEVVEALASNEKPKFVRLPLTRIKHIMKMDPDCSLISQDALFLVTKSTELFLEYLAKESAKFMGMGKRKTVQKRDVDAAIDNVPSLCFLDGALE
;
A
#
# COMPACT_ATOMS: atom_id res chain seq x y z
N MET A 1 41.39 -26.75 34.19
CA MET A 1 41.69 -25.94 35.39
C MET A 1 42.91 -25.13 35.01
N GLU A 2 42.67 -23.92 34.53
CA GLU A 2 43.61 -22.90 34.05
C GLU A 2 42.70 -21.81 33.46
N GLU A 3 42.86 -20.52 33.66
CA GLU A 3 43.46 -19.70 34.70
C GLU A 3 42.78 -18.34 34.47
N VAL A 4 42.30 -17.71 35.54
CA VAL A 4 41.65 -16.40 35.49
C VAL A 4 42.71 -15.32 35.30
N ALA A 5 42.48 -14.39 34.38
CA ALA A 5 43.16 -13.11 34.36
C ALA A 5 42.11 -11.99 34.31
N GLU A 6 41.81 -11.44 35.49
CA GLU A 6 41.30 -10.07 35.64
C GLU A 6 42.49 -9.10 35.51
N VAL A 7 42.30 -8.00 34.78
CA VAL A 7 43.05 -6.76 35.00
C VAL A 7 42.08 -5.58 34.85
N ASP A 8 42.23 -4.68 35.83
CA ASP A 8 41.37 -3.59 36.27
C ASP A 8 41.18 -2.38 35.31
N VAL A 9 40.23 -1.57 35.77
CA VAL A 9 39.64 -0.32 35.28
C VAL A 9 40.59 0.89 35.45
N GLU A 10 40.23 2.00 34.78
CA GLU A 10 40.77 3.40 34.85
C GLU A 10 41.73 3.70 33.68
N ASP A 11 41.49 4.65 32.77
CA ASP A 11 41.05 6.03 33.01
C ASP A 11 40.48 6.73 31.77
N VAL A 12 39.87 7.87 32.05
CA VAL A 12 38.94 8.71 31.28
C VAL A 12 39.63 9.64 30.26
N GLU A 13 38.92 9.90 29.14
CA GLU A 13 38.97 11.06 28.22
C GLU A 13 40.32 11.51 27.61
N ASN A 14 40.42 11.62 26.27
CA ASN A 14 40.54 12.94 25.62
C ASN A 14 40.43 12.91 24.07
N GLU A 15 39.41 13.62 23.59
CA GLU A 15 39.29 14.45 22.37
C GLU A 15 39.71 14.01 20.94
N LYS A 16 38.69 14.19 20.09
CA LYS A 16 38.66 14.86 18.77
C LYS A 16 38.78 14.02 17.49
N SER A 17 37.60 13.93 16.85
CA SER A 17 37.37 14.18 15.43
C SER A 17 37.75 13.07 14.45
N GLN A 18 36.79 12.19 14.14
CA GLN A 18 36.50 11.81 12.76
C GLN A 18 35.15 11.08 12.64
N SER A 19 34.31 11.53 11.71
CA SER A 19 33.22 10.79 11.04
C SER A 19 32.09 10.26 11.95
N THR A 20 31.01 10.99 12.23
CA THR A 20 29.85 11.18 11.32
C THR A 20 29.73 10.09 10.26
N GLU A 21 29.20 8.91 10.60
CA GLU A 21 28.55 7.99 9.63
C GLU A 21 27.89 6.71 10.24
N THR A 22 27.87 6.52 11.56
CA THR A 22 27.41 5.24 12.17
C THR A 22 26.00 5.26 12.79
N LEU A 23 25.31 6.40 12.80
CA LEU A 23 23.99 6.53 13.45
C LEU A 23 22.78 6.53 12.50
N GLU A 24 22.98 6.64 11.17
CA GLU A 24 21.89 6.49 10.19
C GLU A 24 21.77 5.05 9.64
N VAL A 25 22.79 4.21 9.83
CA VAL A 25 22.81 2.84 9.28
C VAL A 25 21.96 1.87 10.11
N VAL A 26 21.68 2.19 11.37
CA VAL A 26 20.96 1.29 12.29
C VAL A 26 19.44 1.35 12.17
N GLU A 27 18.87 2.36 11.50
CA GLU A 27 17.41 2.48 11.33
C GLU A 27 16.91 1.93 9.97
N ALA A 28 17.79 1.81 8.98
CA ALA A 28 17.45 1.29 7.65
C ALA A 28 17.34 -0.25 7.57
N LEU A 29 17.75 -0.99 8.61
CA LEU A 29 17.84 -2.46 8.60
C LEU A 29 16.83 -3.18 9.51
N ALA A 30 15.90 -2.45 10.13
CA ALA A 30 14.79 -3.03 10.90
C ALA A 30 13.48 -3.14 10.09
N SER A 31 13.52 -2.97 8.77
CA SER A 31 12.35 -3.25 7.94
C SER A 31 12.39 -4.73 7.51
N ASN A 32 11.88 -5.58 8.39
CA ASN A 32 11.49 -6.96 8.08
C ASN A 32 10.27 -6.93 7.13
N GLU A 33 10.39 -6.23 6.00
CA GLU A 33 9.34 -6.07 5.00
C GLU A 33 9.17 -7.40 4.29
N LYS A 34 8.31 -8.24 4.89
CA LYS A 34 7.57 -9.22 4.13
C LYS A 34 7.05 -8.55 2.86
N PRO A 35 7.21 -9.16 1.68
CA PRO A 35 6.73 -8.59 0.44
C PRO A 35 5.25 -8.19 0.61
N LYS A 36 4.95 -6.90 0.42
CA LYS A 36 3.58 -6.40 0.46
C LYS A 36 2.89 -6.86 -0.83
N PHE A 37 2.25 -8.02 -0.76
CA PHE A 37 1.52 -8.62 -1.89
C PHE A 37 0.35 -7.76 -2.39
N VAL A 38 -0.13 -6.84 -1.54
CA VAL A 38 -1.12 -5.81 -1.85
C VAL A 38 -0.61 -4.44 -1.38
N ARG A 39 -1.00 -3.40 -2.12
CA ARG A 39 -0.69 -1.98 -1.91
C ARG A 39 -1.77 -1.28 -1.09
N LEU A 40 -3.02 -1.72 -1.21
CA LEU A 40 -4.13 -1.14 -0.44
C LEU A 40 -4.10 -1.61 1.02
N PRO A 41 -4.42 -0.74 1.99
CA PRO A 41 -4.38 -1.08 3.40
C PRO A 41 -5.50 -2.06 3.77
N LEU A 42 -5.12 -3.29 4.14
CA LEU A 42 -6.05 -4.38 4.49
C LEU A 42 -7.08 -3.97 5.55
N THR A 43 -6.69 -3.22 6.58
CA THR A 43 -7.59 -2.75 7.63
C THR A 43 -8.72 -1.88 7.06
N ARG A 44 -8.42 -1.01 6.08
CA ARG A 44 -9.44 -0.14 5.49
C ARG A 44 -10.41 -0.93 4.63
N ILE A 45 -9.91 -1.88 3.84
CA ILE A 45 -10.74 -2.78 3.02
C ILE A 45 -11.66 -3.60 3.94
N LYS A 46 -11.13 -4.16 5.03
CA LYS A 46 -11.92 -4.91 6.02
C LYS A 46 -13.04 -4.06 6.63
N HIS A 47 -12.76 -2.80 6.96
CA HIS A 47 -13.79 -1.88 7.46
C HIS A 47 -14.89 -1.60 6.43
N ILE A 48 -14.54 -1.42 5.15
CA ILE A 48 -15.51 -1.22 4.07
C ILE A 48 -16.37 -2.48 3.89
N MET A 49 -15.77 -3.67 3.87
CA MET A 49 -16.50 -4.94 3.78
C MET A 49 -17.50 -5.11 4.93
N LYS A 50 -17.13 -4.69 6.16
CA LYS A 50 -18.01 -4.72 7.35
C LYS A 50 -19.07 -3.63 7.41
N MET A 51 -19.12 -2.70 6.44
CA MET A 51 -20.24 -1.78 6.34
C MET A 51 -21.53 -2.49 5.91
N ASP A 52 -21.40 -3.65 5.27
CA ASP A 52 -22.53 -4.54 4.99
C ASP A 52 -22.97 -5.25 6.29
N PRO A 53 -24.22 -5.03 6.77
CA PRO A 53 -24.72 -5.63 8.00
C PRO A 53 -24.76 -7.17 7.96
N ASP A 54 -24.82 -7.77 6.77
CA ASP A 54 -24.84 -9.22 6.61
C ASP A 54 -23.41 -9.82 6.60
N CYS A 55 -22.38 -8.99 6.57
CA CYS A 55 -20.97 -9.42 6.58
C CYS A 55 -20.40 -9.57 8.01
N SER A 56 -20.60 -10.74 8.61
CA SER A 56 -20.17 -11.01 10.00
C SER A 56 -18.66 -11.33 10.13
N LEU A 57 -18.22 -12.38 9.45
CA LEU A 57 -16.86 -12.94 9.50
C LEU A 57 -16.19 -12.82 8.14
N ILE A 58 -14.95 -12.34 8.12
CA ILE A 58 -14.13 -12.21 6.91
C ILE A 58 -12.83 -12.99 7.14
N SER A 59 -12.60 -14.02 6.32
CA SER A 59 -11.35 -14.78 6.33
C SER A 59 -10.20 -13.93 5.78
N GLN A 60 -8.95 -14.27 6.15
CA GLN A 60 -7.77 -13.57 5.62
C GLN A 60 -7.65 -13.71 4.10
N ASP A 61 -7.96 -14.88 3.55
CA ASP A 61 -7.90 -15.13 2.11
C ASP A 61 -8.95 -14.31 1.34
N ALA A 62 -10.17 -14.20 1.86
CA ALA A 62 -11.21 -13.35 1.26
C ALA A 62 -10.81 -11.86 1.32
N LEU A 63 -10.27 -11.41 2.45
CA LEU A 63 -9.78 -10.05 2.59
C LEU A 63 -8.65 -9.75 1.59
N PHE A 64 -7.70 -10.67 1.44
CA PHE A 64 -6.61 -10.57 0.49
C PHE A 64 -7.13 -10.50 -0.96
N LEU A 65 -8.02 -11.42 -1.34
CA LEU A 65 -8.58 -11.50 -2.69
C LEU A 65 -9.37 -10.24 -3.04
N VAL A 66 -10.25 -9.77 -2.14
CA VAL A 66 -11.00 -8.53 -2.35
C VAL A 66 -10.05 -7.33 -2.49
N THR A 67 -9.01 -7.28 -1.66
CA THR A 67 -8.00 -6.21 -1.75
C THR A 67 -7.31 -6.23 -3.12
N LYS A 68 -6.89 -7.40 -3.59
CA LYS A 68 -6.20 -7.52 -4.89
C LYS A 68 -7.13 -7.23 -6.06
N SER A 69 -8.37 -7.73 -6.01
CA SER A 69 -9.40 -7.45 -7.00
C SER A 69 -9.71 -5.95 -7.07
N THR A 70 -9.72 -5.25 -5.94
CA THR A 70 -9.92 -3.78 -5.90
C THR A 70 -8.81 -3.05 -6.64
N GLU A 71 -7.55 -3.47 -6.49
CA GLU A 71 -6.43 -2.88 -7.25
C GLU A 71 -6.58 -3.09 -8.75
N LEU A 72 -6.91 -4.31 -9.16
CA LEU A 72 -7.11 -4.65 -10.57
C LEU A 72 -8.31 -3.91 -11.16
N PHE A 73 -9.37 -3.74 -10.37
CA PHE A 73 -10.54 -2.97 -10.74
C PHE A 73 -10.20 -1.49 -10.95
N LEU A 74 -9.40 -0.87 -10.07
CA LEU A 74 -8.98 0.53 -10.26
C LEU A 74 -8.15 0.70 -11.54
N GLU A 75 -7.23 -0.23 -11.82
CA GLU A 75 -6.47 -0.22 -13.08
C GLU A 75 -7.38 -0.39 -14.30
N TYR A 76 -8.35 -1.28 -14.21
CA TYR A 76 -9.34 -1.51 -15.27
C TYR A 76 -10.20 -0.27 -15.52
N LEU A 77 -10.81 0.29 -14.47
CA LEU A 77 -11.63 1.51 -14.57
C LEU A 77 -10.84 2.69 -15.15
N ALA A 78 -9.59 2.86 -14.71
CA ALA A 78 -8.71 3.90 -15.25
C ALA A 78 -8.42 3.69 -16.75
N LYS A 79 -8.16 2.46 -17.18
CA LYS A 79 -7.93 2.13 -18.60
C LYS A 79 -9.18 2.35 -19.44
N GLU A 80 -10.35 1.91 -18.98
CA GLU A 80 -11.62 2.12 -19.71
C GLU A 80 -11.94 3.61 -19.83
N SER A 81 -11.83 4.38 -18.74
CA SER A 81 -12.01 5.83 -18.74
C SER A 81 -11.02 6.53 -19.68
N ALA A 82 -9.76 6.08 -19.73
CA ALA A 82 -8.74 6.64 -20.62
C ALA A 82 -9.07 6.47 -22.12
N LYS A 83 -9.83 5.42 -22.50
CA LYS A 83 -10.26 5.24 -23.90
C LYS A 83 -11.19 6.38 -24.33
N PHE A 84 -12.17 6.74 -23.51
CA PHE A 84 -13.11 7.84 -23.78
C PHE A 84 -12.41 9.20 -23.76
N MET A 85 -11.43 9.38 -22.87
CA MET A 85 -10.55 10.55 -22.87
C MET A 85 -9.79 10.70 -24.21
N GLY A 86 -9.25 9.59 -24.73
CA GLY A 86 -8.54 9.53 -26.01
C GLY A 86 -9.43 9.86 -27.21
N MET A 87 -10.69 9.45 -27.20
CA MET A 87 -11.68 9.82 -28.24
C MET A 87 -11.89 11.34 -28.29
N GLY A 88 -11.79 12.02 -27.14
CA GLY A 88 -11.84 13.47 -27.02
C GLY A 88 -10.52 14.18 -27.35
N LYS A 89 -9.46 13.47 -27.80
CA LYS A 89 -8.11 13.98 -28.08
C LYS A 89 -7.48 14.77 -26.93
N ARG A 90 -7.87 14.45 -25.69
CA ARG A 90 -7.30 15.07 -24.47
C ARG A 90 -6.14 14.24 -23.94
N LYS A 91 -5.51 14.73 -22.87
CA LYS A 91 -4.46 14.03 -22.12
C LYS A 91 -4.76 13.95 -20.62
N THR A 92 -5.96 14.38 -20.22
CA THR A 92 -6.41 14.43 -18.84
C THR A 92 -7.77 13.76 -18.76
N VAL A 93 -7.87 12.72 -17.94
CA VAL A 93 -9.14 12.04 -17.64
C VAL A 93 -10.01 12.99 -16.82
N GLN A 94 -11.27 13.12 -17.23
CA GLN A 94 -12.29 13.95 -16.58
C GLN A 94 -13.45 13.08 -16.08
N LYS A 95 -14.30 13.61 -15.19
CA LYS A 95 -15.49 12.89 -14.68
C LYS A 95 -16.32 12.27 -15.81
N ARG A 96 -16.60 13.06 -16.85
CA ARG A 96 -17.34 12.61 -18.05
C ARG A 96 -16.75 11.39 -18.78
N ASP A 97 -15.46 11.13 -18.63
CA ASP A 97 -14.83 9.95 -19.24
C ASP A 97 -15.10 8.69 -18.42
N VAL A 98 -15.19 8.85 -17.09
CA VAL A 98 -15.58 7.79 -16.17
C VAL A 98 -17.06 7.49 -16.35
N ASP A 99 -17.91 8.52 -16.43
CA ASP A 99 -19.34 8.38 -16.68
C ASP A 99 -19.58 7.63 -18.01
N ALA A 100 -18.90 8.06 -19.09
CA ALA A 100 -18.99 7.38 -20.38
C ALA A 100 -18.51 5.92 -20.32
N ALA A 101 -17.49 5.61 -19.51
CA ALA A 101 -17.04 4.23 -19.32
C ALA A 101 -18.09 3.38 -18.58
N ILE A 102 -18.74 3.94 -17.55
CA ILE A 102 -19.82 3.26 -16.82
C ILE A 102 -20.99 2.95 -17.76
N ASP A 103 -21.40 3.92 -18.59
CA ASP A 103 -22.53 3.79 -19.51
C ASP A 103 -22.31 2.77 -20.64
N ASN A 104 -21.05 2.61 -21.08
CA ASN A 104 -20.73 1.84 -22.30
C ASN A 104 -20.04 0.50 -22.03
N VAL A 105 -19.62 0.22 -20.78
CA VAL A 105 -18.95 -1.03 -20.42
C VAL A 105 -19.85 -1.83 -19.48
N PRO A 106 -20.47 -2.94 -19.94
CA PRO A 106 -21.45 -3.67 -19.14
C PRO A 106 -20.95 -4.16 -17.76
N SER A 107 -19.66 -4.51 -17.66
CA SER A 107 -19.06 -4.93 -16.38
C SER A 107 -18.91 -3.80 -15.36
N LEU A 108 -19.07 -2.54 -15.76
CA LEU A 108 -19.03 -1.36 -14.90
C LEU A 108 -20.43 -0.86 -14.49
N CYS A 109 -21.51 -1.46 -14.98
CA CYS A 109 -22.90 -1.04 -14.73
C CYS A 109 -23.27 -1.01 -13.23
N PHE A 110 -22.60 -1.80 -12.38
CA PHE A 110 -22.80 -1.74 -10.92
C PHE A 110 -22.41 -0.40 -10.29
N LEU A 111 -21.74 0.48 -11.03
CA LEU A 111 -21.36 1.83 -10.61
C LEU A 111 -22.37 2.90 -11.06
N ASP A 112 -23.44 2.53 -11.76
CA ASP A 112 -24.49 3.46 -12.15
C ASP A 112 -25.11 4.14 -10.91
N GLY A 113 -25.26 5.46 -10.95
CA GLY A 113 -25.67 6.29 -9.82
C GLY A 113 -24.64 6.44 -8.68
N ALA A 114 -23.48 5.76 -8.72
CA ALA A 114 -22.50 5.81 -7.63
C ALA A 114 -21.67 7.11 -7.58
N LEU A 115 -21.63 7.88 -8.67
CA LEU A 115 -20.81 9.08 -8.84
C LEU A 115 -21.62 10.37 -9.04
N GLU A 116 -22.93 10.36 -8.77
CA GLU A 116 -23.81 11.54 -8.88
C GLU A 116 -23.46 12.64 -7.88
#